data_AF-A0A929GP48-F1
#
_entry.id   AF-A0A929GP48-F1
#
_cell.length_a   1.000
_cell.length_b   1.000
_cell.length_c   1.000
_cell.angle_alpha   90.00
_cell.angle_beta   90.00
_cell.angle_gamma   90.00
#
_symmetry.space_group_name_H-M   'P 1'
#
loop_
_entity.id
_entity.type
_entity.pdbx_description
1 polymer ?
#
loop_
_entity_poly.entity_id
_entity_poly.type
_entity_poly.pdbx_seq_one_letter_code
_entity_poly.pdbx_strand_id
1 'polypeptide(L)'
;MTNNINLEAEILRPSNYKGFLIDLIIYISVMFLVREIYIPKVGFLANGLFWSFTTLVVAMWRMRVRGVTWKDLGLRKPKNFTKTILVAGLILLSTVISLVAFHLIKDQIPFLVEPDTPTESTISKFGDLKGNWSLFFSIIPMVLIESFLEELLDRGFLMNWLEKLFSKTSFATILAVLLQAAIFASDTQMIYLKDQ
;
A
#
# COMPACT_ATOMS: atom_id res chain seq x y z
N MET A 1 -3.64 33.73 -36.25
CA MET A 1 -4.54 32.99 -35.33
C MET A 1 -4.62 31.55 -35.82
N THR A 2 -3.67 30.68 -35.46
CA THR A 2 -3.61 29.31 -36.04
C THR A 2 -2.80 28.32 -35.19
N ASN A 3 -2.79 28.45 -33.85
CA ASN A 3 -2.02 27.53 -32.99
C ASN A 3 -2.83 26.79 -31.91
N ASN A 4 -4.16 27.00 -31.81
CA ASN A 4 -4.96 26.42 -30.72
C ASN A 4 -5.63 25.08 -31.06
N ILE A 5 -5.63 24.67 -32.33
CA ILE A 5 -6.43 23.51 -32.78
C ILE A 5 -5.70 22.17 -32.54
N ASN A 6 -4.36 22.19 -32.43
CA ASN A 6 -3.56 20.98 -32.24
C ASN A 6 -3.36 20.59 -30.77
N LEU A 7 -3.66 21.48 -29.81
CA LEU A 7 -3.48 21.18 -28.39
C LEU A 7 -4.69 20.42 -27.79
N GLU A 8 -5.88 20.64 -28.33
CA GLU A 8 -7.09 19.94 -27.87
C GLU A 8 -7.21 18.51 -28.42
N ALA A 9 -6.52 18.20 -29.53
CA ALA A 9 -6.58 16.89 -30.18
C ALA A 9 -5.75 15.79 -29.48
N GLU A 10 -4.78 16.15 -28.62
CA GLU A 10 -3.91 15.17 -27.95
C GLU A 10 -4.47 14.68 -26.59
N ILE A 11 -5.47 15.37 -26.05
CA ILE A 11 -6.02 15.12 -24.70
C ILE A 11 -7.11 14.05 -24.68
N LEU A 12 -7.64 13.65 -25.84
CA LEU A 12 -8.69 12.63 -25.95
C LEU A 12 -8.17 11.36 -26.64
N ARG A 13 -7.12 10.75 -26.08
CA ARG A 13 -6.90 9.31 -26.35
C ARG A 13 -8.14 8.59 -25.80
N PRO A 14 -8.84 7.76 -26.61
CA PRO A 14 -10.00 7.03 -26.14
C PRO A 14 -9.60 6.30 -24.87
N SER A 15 -10.32 6.53 -23.77
CA SER A 15 -10.02 5.91 -22.49
C SER A 15 -10.00 4.41 -22.71
N ASN A 16 -8.79 3.85 -22.79
CA ASN A 16 -8.59 2.45 -23.11
C ASN A 16 -8.83 1.66 -21.81
N TYR A 17 -10.10 1.66 -21.37
CA TYR A 17 -10.59 1.04 -20.14
C TYR A 17 -10.24 -0.46 -20.13
N LYS A 18 -10.33 -1.12 -21.29
CA LYS A 18 -9.87 -2.50 -21.48
C LYS A 18 -8.39 -2.64 -21.17
N GLY A 19 -7.60 -1.64 -21.57
CA GLY A 19 -6.20 -1.51 -21.21
C GLY A 19 -5.98 -1.51 -19.70
N PHE A 20 -6.61 -0.58 -18.98
CA PHE A 20 -6.48 -0.47 -17.52
C PHE A 20 -7.00 -1.71 -16.78
N LEU A 21 -8.04 -2.36 -17.29
CA LEU A 21 -8.54 -3.62 -16.76
C LEU A 21 -7.49 -4.74 -16.89
N ILE A 22 -6.82 -4.84 -18.04
CA ILE A 22 -5.72 -5.81 -18.23
C ILE A 22 -4.52 -5.47 -17.33
N ASP A 23 -4.17 -4.19 -17.20
CA ASP A 23 -3.14 -3.72 -16.27
C ASP A 23 -3.43 -4.21 -14.84
N LEU A 24 -4.68 -4.05 -14.40
CA LEU A 24 -5.15 -4.41 -13.07
C LEU A 24 -5.17 -5.92 -12.85
N ILE A 25 -5.66 -6.70 -13.82
CA ILE A 25 -5.66 -8.17 -13.74
C ILE A 25 -4.23 -8.70 -13.62
N ILE A 26 -3.30 -8.19 -14.43
CA ILE A 26 -1.88 -8.59 -14.36
C ILE A 26 -1.30 -8.25 -12.99
N TYR A 27 -1.52 -7.01 -12.53
CA TYR A 27 -1.01 -6.55 -11.24
C TYR A 27 -1.52 -7.41 -10.07
N ILE A 28 -2.84 -7.59 -9.97
CA ILE A 28 -3.47 -8.37 -8.90
C ILE A 28 -3.01 -9.84 -8.97
N SER A 29 -2.92 -10.42 -10.18
CA SER A 29 -2.44 -11.80 -10.34
C SER A 29 -1.00 -11.97 -9.84
N VAL A 30 -0.11 -11.04 -10.19
CA VAL A 30 1.28 -11.07 -9.71
C VAL A 30 1.33 -10.87 -8.20
N MET A 31 0.55 -9.94 -7.66
CA MET A 31 0.48 -9.67 -6.22
C MET A 31 0.15 -10.93 -5.41
N PHE A 32 -0.83 -11.72 -5.87
CA PHE A 32 -1.16 -13.00 -5.22
C PHE A 32 -0.15 -14.12 -5.54
N LEU A 33 0.37 -14.22 -6.75
CA LEU A 33 1.33 -15.26 -7.14
C LEU A 33 2.67 -15.14 -6.40
N VAL A 34 3.15 -13.91 -6.22
CA VAL A 34 4.44 -13.65 -5.55
C VAL A 34 4.36 -14.06 -4.08
N ARG A 35 3.18 -13.95 -3.45
CA ARG A 35 2.94 -14.43 -2.08
C ARG A 35 2.96 -15.95 -1.97
N GLU A 36 2.82 -16.66 -3.08
CA GLU A 36 2.99 -18.10 -3.08
C GLU A 36 4.47 -18.50 -2.85
N ILE A 37 5.39 -17.62 -3.24
CA ILE A 37 6.81 -17.76 -3.01
C ILE A 37 7.15 -17.25 -1.60
N TYR A 38 7.06 -18.16 -0.62
CA TYR A 38 7.49 -17.90 0.75
C TYR A 38 8.84 -18.58 0.99
N ILE A 39 9.84 -17.82 1.45
CA ILE A 39 11.16 -18.35 1.78
C ILE A 39 11.28 -18.37 3.32
N PRO A 40 11.16 -19.54 3.97
CA PRO A 40 11.12 -19.64 5.43
C PRO A 40 12.38 -19.11 6.13
N LYS A 41 13.50 -19.05 5.43
CA LYS A 41 14.81 -18.67 5.98
C LYS A 41 15.04 -17.17 6.14
N VAL A 42 14.23 -16.30 5.53
CA VAL A 42 14.54 -14.86 5.38
C VAL A 42 13.80 -13.99 6.40
N GLY A 43 12.92 -14.56 7.22
CA GLY A 43 12.11 -13.82 8.19
C GLY A 43 10.89 -13.12 7.55
N PHE A 44 9.89 -12.82 8.37
CA PHE A 44 8.59 -12.30 7.90
C PHE A 44 8.72 -10.97 7.15
N LEU A 45 9.39 -9.97 7.75
CA LEU A 45 9.56 -8.64 7.15
C LEU A 45 10.33 -8.64 5.83
N ALA A 46 11.32 -9.52 5.68
CA ALA A 46 12.10 -9.60 4.44
C ALA A 46 11.29 -10.25 3.31
N ASN A 47 10.45 -11.25 3.62
CA ASN A 47 9.50 -11.79 2.65
C ASN A 47 8.48 -10.72 2.24
N GLY A 48 7.94 -9.94 3.18
CA GLY A 48 7.06 -8.80 2.91
C GLY A 48 7.68 -7.79 1.94
N LEU A 49 8.91 -7.35 2.22
CA LEU A 49 9.65 -6.47 1.31
C LEU A 49 9.88 -7.11 -0.06
N PHE A 50 10.25 -8.39 -0.12
CA PHE A 50 10.45 -9.08 -1.40
C PHE A 50 9.18 -9.08 -2.25
N TRP A 51 8.03 -9.31 -1.61
CA TRP A 51 6.73 -9.24 -2.29
C TRP A 51 6.45 -7.83 -2.82
N SER A 52 6.59 -6.81 -1.97
CA SER A 52 6.38 -5.41 -2.32
C SER A 52 7.33 -4.89 -3.40
N PHE A 53 8.60 -5.30 -3.39
CA PHE A 53 9.54 -4.93 -4.46
C PHE A 53 9.16 -5.58 -5.79
N THR A 54 8.74 -6.84 -5.78
CA THR A 54 8.37 -7.55 -7.00
C THR A 54 7.11 -6.96 -7.63
N THR A 55 6.09 -6.65 -6.81
CA THR A 55 4.87 -5.98 -7.27
C THR A 55 5.16 -4.55 -7.74
N LEU A 56 6.10 -3.84 -7.10
CA LEU A 56 6.55 -2.52 -7.55
C LEU A 56 7.20 -2.56 -8.93
N VAL A 57 8.02 -3.56 -9.23
CA VAL A 57 8.61 -3.72 -10.57
C VAL A 57 7.52 -3.89 -11.62
N VAL A 58 6.49 -4.68 -11.35
CA VAL A 58 5.35 -4.84 -12.26
C VAL A 58 4.54 -3.56 -12.39
N ALA A 59 4.25 -2.86 -11.30
CA ALA A 59 3.58 -1.56 -11.33
C ALA A 59 4.36 -0.55 -12.18
N MET A 60 5.67 -0.41 -11.96
CA MET A 60 6.55 0.46 -12.75
C MET A 60 6.55 0.09 -14.23
N TRP A 61 6.58 -1.20 -14.54
CA TRP A 61 6.50 -1.66 -15.92
C TRP A 61 5.17 -1.27 -16.58
N ARG A 62 4.03 -1.50 -15.90
CA ARG A 62 2.71 -1.10 -16.39
C ARG A 62 2.57 0.41 -16.55
N MET A 63 3.09 1.19 -15.60
CA MET A 63 3.17 2.65 -15.69
C MET A 63 3.94 3.10 -16.94
N ARG A 64 5.11 2.49 -17.19
CA ARG A 64 5.97 2.83 -18.33
C ARG A 64 5.31 2.52 -19.67
N VAL A 65 4.62 1.38 -19.80
CA VAL A 65 3.84 1.01 -21.00
C VAL A 65 2.75 2.05 -21.30
N ARG A 66 2.19 2.69 -20.26
CA ARG A 66 1.14 3.70 -20.38
C ARG A 66 1.66 5.14 -20.44
N GLY A 67 2.98 5.34 -20.33
CA GLY A 67 3.60 6.68 -20.29
C GLY A 67 3.25 7.49 -19.03
N VAL A 68 2.83 6.83 -17.95
CA VAL A 68 2.48 7.49 -16.67
C VAL A 68 3.72 7.56 -15.80
N THR A 69 4.00 8.72 -15.21
CA THR A 69 5.11 8.89 -14.27
C THR A 69 4.63 8.93 -12.82
N TRP A 70 5.51 8.63 -11.87
CA TRP A 70 5.21 8.74 -10.44
C TRP A 70 4.73 10.15 -10.03
N LYS A 71 5.17 11.19 -10.73
CA LYS A 71 4.73 12.58 -10.51
C LYS A 71 3.26 12.81 -10.83
N ASP A 72 2.70 12.00 -11.73
CA ASP A 72 1.30 12.05 -12.13
C ASP A 72 0.40 11.33 -11.12
N LEU A 73 0.97 10.37 -10.37
CA LEU A 73 0.29 9.60 -9.32
C LEU A 73 0.35 10.25 -7.93
N GLY A 74 0.94 11.44 -7.83
CA GLY A 74 0.99 12.22 -6.58
C GLY A 74 2.36 12.27 -5.89
N LEU A 75 3.37 11.51 -6.35
CA LEU A 75 4.75 11.67 -5.88
C LEU A 75 5.38 12.96 -6.44
N ARG A 76 5.00 14.09 -5.85
CA ARG A 76 5.50 15.42 -6.19
C ARG A 76 6.38 15.96 -5.08
N LYS A 77 7.45 16.66 -5.47
CA LYS A 77 8.35 17.32 -4.54
C LYS A 77 7.55 18.34 -3.70
N PRO A 78 7.63 18.31 -2.36
CA PRO A 78 6.90 19.26 -1.53
C PRO A 78 7.38 20.69 -1.80
N LYS A 79 6.45 21.64 -1.81
CA LYS A 79 6.77 23.07 -1.97
C LYS A 79 7.57 23.63 -0.78
N ASN A 80 7.38 23.07 0.41
CA ASN A 80 8.07 23.47 1.63
C ASN A 80 8.42 22.23 2.47
N PHE A 81 9.71 21.84 2.45
CA PHE A 81 10.21 20.66 3.16
C PHE A 81 9.99 20.74 4.67
N THR A 82 10.20 21.90 5.28
CA THR A 82 10.03 22.09 6.72
C THR A 82 8.60 21.85 7.16
N LYS A 83 7.62 22.35 6.37
CA LYS A 83 6.20 22.12 6.65
C LYS A 83 5.82 20.65 6.50
N THR A 84 6.35 19.97 5.49
CA THR A 84 6.10 18.53 5.28
C THR A 84 6.67 17.68 6.41
N ILE A 85 7.89 17.97 6.87
CA ILE A 85 8.51 17.25 8.00
C ILE A 85 7.71 17.47 9.28
N LEU A 86 7.26 18.71 9.55
CA LEU A 86 6.43 19.01 10.72
C LEU A 86 5.11 18.24 10.69
N VAL A 87 4.39 18.28 9.56
CA VAL A 87 3.11 17.56 9.42
C VAL A 87 3.32 16.05 9.52
N ALA A 88 4.36 15.50 8.90
CA ALA A 88 4.68 14.08 9.01
C ALA A 88 4.99 13.67 10.47
N GLY A 89 5.75 14.49 11.19
CA GLY A 89 6.02 14.29 12.61
C GLY A 89 4.75 14.33 13.47
N LEU A 90 3.83 15.26 13.18
CA LEU A 90 2.55 15.36 13.86
C LEU A 90 1.66 14.13 13.60
N ILE A 91 1.60 13.65 12.35
CA ILE A 91 0.86 12.42 11.99
C ILE A 91 1.45 11.24 12.76
N LEU A 92 2.77 11.05 12.74
CA LEU A 92 3.42 9.94 13.43
C LEU A 92 3.14 9.99 14.94
N LEU A 93 3.28 11.17 15.56
CA LEU A 93 2.99 11.35 16.98
C LEU A 93 1.50 11.06 17.28
N SER A 94 0.59 11.54 16.44
CA SER A 94 -0.84 11.28 16.57
C SER A 94 -1.15 9.78 16.46
N THR A 95 -0.52 9.06 15.53
CA THR A 95 -0.69 7.61 15.38
C THR A 95 -0.25 6.86 16.64
N VAL A 96 0.92 7.21 17.21
CA VAL A 96 1.40 6.59 18.46
C VAL A 96 0.44 6.87 19.62
N ILE A 97 -0.01 8.12 19.77
CA ILE A 97 -0.97 8.50 20.81
C ILE A 97 -2.28 7.73 20.64
N SER A 98 -2.82 7.63 19.42
CA SER A 98 -4.04 6.87 19.13
C SER A 98 -3.88 5.38 19.43
N LEU A 99 -2.73 4.77 19.12
CA LEU A 99 -2.44 3.37 19.44
C LEU A 99 -2.41 3.13 20.95
N VAL A 100 -1.72 3.99 21.70
CA VAL A 100 -1.68 3.89 23.17
C VAL A 100 -3.07 4.07 23.77
N ALA A 101 -3.82 5.09 23.31
CA ALA A 101 -5.18 5.34 23.77
C ALA A 101 -6.11 4.14 23.48
N PHE A 102 -6.03 3.57 22.27
CA PHE A 102 -6.78 2.36 21.91
C PHE A 102 -6.43 1.19 22.83
N HIS A 103 -5.14 0.96 23.10
CA HIS A 103 -4.69 -0.14 23.96
C HIS A 103 -5.18 -0.02 25.41
N LEU A 104 -5.40 1.21 25.90
CA LEU A 104 -5.94 1.45 27.24
C LEU A 104 -7.47 1.25 27.32
N ILE A 105 -8.19 1.43 26.22
CA ILE A 105 -9.66 1.42 26.18
C ILE A 105 -10.20 0.07 25.67
N LYS A 106 -9.40 -0.72 24.94
CA LYS A 106 -9.84 -1.99 24.33
C LYS A 106 -10.47 -2.97 25.34
N ASP A 107 -9.93 -3.04 26.56
CA ASP A 107 -10.41 -3.95 27.61
C ASP A 107 -11.78 -3.54 28.17
N GLN A 108 -12.22 -2.31 27.89
CA GLN A 108 -13.52 -1.77 28.31
C GLN A 108 -14.61 -1.97 27.24
N ILE A 109 -14.26 -2.49 26.06
CA ILE A 109 -15.21 -2.69 24.95
C ILE A 109 -15.35 -4.19 24.64
N PRO A 110 -16.29 -4.90 25.27
CA PRO A 110 -16.41 -6.36 25.18
C PRO A 110 -16.83 -6.91 23.80
N PHE A 111 -17.17 -6.04 22.84
CA PHE A 111 -17.64 -6.44 21.51
C PHE A 111 -16.60 -6.22 20.38
N LEU A 112 -15.49 -5.53 20.66
CA LEU A 112 -14.50 -5.16 19.63
C LEU A 112 -13.25 -6.04 19.58
N VAL A 113 -13.10 -6.99 20.50
CA VAL A 113 -11.82 -7.67 20.70
C VAL A 113 -12.02 -9.19 20.77
N GLU A 114 -11.60 -9.89 19.72
CA GLU A 114 -11.19 -11.29 19.85
C GLU A 114 -10.09 -11.35 20.91
N PRO A 115 -10.13 -12.28 21.89
CA PRO A 115 -9.16 -12.28 22.98
C PRO A 115 -7.74 -12.30 22.40
N ASP A 116 -6.91 -11.33 22.83
CA ASP A 116 -5.46 -11.28 22.62
C ASP A 116 -4.80 -12.48 23.33
N THR A 117 -5.13 -13.72 22.93
CA THR A 117 -4.15 -14.79 23.02
C THR A 117 -3.15 -14.49 21.93
N PRO A 118 -1.90 -14.11 22.26
CA PRO A 118 -0.87 -14.03 21.25
C PRO A 118 -0.83 -15.41 20.61
N THR A 119 -1.26 -15.52 19.36
CA THR A 119 -1.04 -16.73 18.60
C THR A 119 0.46 -16.99 18.63
N GLU A 120 0.88 -18.26 18.74
CA GLU A 120 2.30 -18.62 18.78
C GLU A 120 3.10 -17.96 17.64
N SER A 121 2.43 -17.65 16.52
CA SER A 121 2.99 -16.93 15.38
C SER A 121 3.38 -15.48 15.66
N THR A 122 2.65 -14.72 16.48
CA THR A 122 3.01 -13.31 16.80
C THR A 122 4.19 -13.24 17.76
N ILE A 123 4.26 -14.18 18.73
CA ILE A 123 5.42 -14.33 19.61
C ILE A 123 6.64 -14.82 18.82
N SER A 124 6.47 -15.68 17.82
CA SER A 124 7.59 -16.11 16.97
C SER A 124 8.14 -14.99 16.08
N LYS A 125 7.26 -14.16 15.49
CA LYS A 125 7.67 -13.08 14.56
C LYS A 125 8.42 -11.93 15.19
N PHE A 126 8.09 -11.61 16.45
CA PHE A 126 8.59 -10.44 17.15
C PHE A 126 9.10 -10.76 18.56
N GLY A 127 9.15 -12.03 18.96
CA GLY A 127 9.55 -12.44 20.31
C GLY A 127 10.98 -12.04 20.66
N ASP A 128 11.88 -12.07 19.68
CA ASP A 128 13.27 -11.65 19.84
C ASP A 128 13.44 -10.14 20.05
N LEU A 129 12.40 -9.34 19.85
CA LEU A 129 12.43 -7.89 20.11
C LEU A 129 12.33 -7.55 21.59
N LYS A 130 11.75 -8.44 22.41
CA LYS A 130 11.50 -8.13 23.83
C LYS A 130 12.83 -8.11 24.60
N GLY A 131 13.34 -6.91 24.84
CA GLY A 131 14.61 -6.68 25.56
C GLY A 131 15.82 -6.45 24.65
N ASN A 132 15.67 -6.56 23.33
CA ASN A 132 16.75 -6.35 22.37
C ASN A 132 16.61 -5.00 21.65
N TRP A 133 17.11 -3.93 22.29
CA TRP A 133 17.06 -2.57 21.76
C TRP A 133 17.74 -2.41 20.41
N SER A 134 18.82 -3.16 20.15
CA SER A 134 19.50 -3.13 18.85
C SER A 134 18.61 -3.66 17.74
N LEU A 135 17.94 -4.80 17.98
CA LEU A 135 17.05 -5.41 17.00
C LEU A 135 15.80 -4.53 16.79
N PHE A 136 15.29 -3.92 17.86
CA PHE A 136 14.20 -2.93 17.79
C PHE A 136 14.52 -1.77 16.85
N PHE A 137 15.64 -1.07 17.06
CA PHE A 137 16.01 0.03 16.17
C PHE A 137 16.34 -0.42 14.74
N SER A 138 16.81 -1.66 14.56
CA SER A 138 17.08 -2.21 13.23
C SER A 138 15.82 -2.53 12.42
N ILE A 139 14.72 -2.90 13.09
CA ILE A 139 13.44 -3.24 12.43
C ILE A 139 12.64 -2.00 12.03
N ILE A 140 12.76 -0.89 12.77
CA ILE A 140 12.06 0.37 12.45
C ILE A 140 12.22 0.79 10.97
N PRO A 141 13.43 0.92 10.40
CA PRO A 141 13.57 1.31 9.00
C PRO A 141 12.99 0.26 8.04
N MET A 142 13.06 -1.03 8.38
CA MET A 142 12.52 -2.12 7.58
C MET A 142 10.99 -1.98 7.43
N VAL A 143 10.29 -1.78 8.55
CA VAL A 143 8.84 -1.57 8.60
C VAL A 143 8.46 -0.27 7.89
N LEU A 144 9.19 0.83 8.13
CA LEU A 144 8.90 2.10 7.46
C LEU A 144 9.04 2.01 5.94
N ILE A 145 10.04 1.28 5.44
CA ILE A 145 10.24 1.06 4.00
C ILE A 145 9.11 0.18 3.44
N GLU A 146 8.75 -0.90 4.15
CA GLU A 146 7.63 -1.77 3.76
C GLU A 146 6.33 -0.98 3.69
N SER A 147 5.95 -0.26 4.76
CA SER A 147 4.74 0.56 4.78
C SER A 147 4.74 1.64 3.71
N PHE A 148 5.90 2.24 3.41
CA PHE A 148 6.02 3.19 2.31
C PHE A 148 5.79 2.54 0.94
N LEU A 149 6.34 1.34 0.71
CA LEU A 149 6.16 0.59 -0.53
C LEU A 149 4.70 0.19 -0.72
N GLU A 150 4.05 -0.32 0.33
CA GLU A 150 2.62 -0.68 0.29
C GLU A 150 1.76 0.54 -0.02
N GLU A 151 1.95 1.67 0.67
CA GLU A 151 1.20 2.90 0.40
C GLU A 151 1.43 3.41 -1.03
N LEU A 152 2.66 3.30 -1.53
CA LEU A 152 3.02 3.67 -2.91
C LEU A 152 2.31 2.78 -3.94
N LEU A 153 2.21 1.49 -3.67
CA LEU A 153 1.54 0.51 -4.52
C LEU A 153 0.02 0.66 -4.46
N ASP A 154 -0.54 0.78 -3.26
CA ASP A 154 -1.97 0.79 -3.05
C ASP A 154 -2.60 2.13 -3.44
N ARG A 155 -2.11 3.23 -2.89
CA ARG A 155 -2.66 4.56 -3.21
C ARG A 155 -2.03 5.17 -4.44
N GLY A 156 -0.73 4.98 -4.62
CA GLY A 156 -0.03 5.52 -5.78
C GLY A 156 -0.48 4.81 -7.07
N PHE A 157 -0.39 3.48 -7.13
CA PHE A 157 -0.73 2.74 -8.34
C PHE A 157 -2.18 2.22 -8.36
N LEU A 158 -2.56 1.33 -7.43
CA LEU A 158 -3.82 0.57 -7.51
C LEU A 158 -5.05 1.48 -7.51
N MET A 159 -5.15 2.43 -6.58
CA MET A 159 -6.25 3.40 -6.52
C MET A 159 -6.37 4.19 -7.83
N ASN A 160 -5.27 4.76 -8.32
CA ASN A 160 -5.27 5.55 -9.56
C ASN A 160 -5.69 4.71 -10.78
N TRP A 161 -5.32 3.43 -10.83
CA TRP A 161 -5.73 2.52 -11.90
C TRP A 161 -7.21 2.16 -11.80
N LEU A 162 -7.73 1.93 -10.59
CA LEU A 162 -9.15 1.69 -10.34
C LEU A 162 -9.99 2.93 -10.70
N GLU A 163 -9.58 4.13 -10.29
CA GLU A 163 -10.27 5.37 -10.64
C GLU A 163 -10.31 5.58 -12.16
N LYS A 164 -9.21 5.31 -12.87
CA LYS A 164 -9.17 5.37 -14.34
C LYS A 164 -10.03 4.31 -15.01
N LEU A 165 -10.18 3.13 -14.39
CA LEU A 165 -11.09 2.08 -14.87
C LEU A 165 -12.55 2.52 -14.75
N PHE A 166 -12.91 3.18 -13.64
CA PHE A 166 -14.27 3.65 -13.36
C PHE A 166 -14.51 5.11 -13.74
N SER A 167 -13.61 5.75 -14.51
CA SER A 167 -13.66 7.19 -14.81
C SER A 167 -14.91 7.63 -15.58
N LYS A 168 -15.73 6.69 -16.06
CA LYS A 168 -17.03 6.94 -16.69
C LYS A 168 -18.18 7.10 -15.68
N THR A 169 -17.95 6.84 -14.40
CA THR A 169 -18.96 6.87 -13.34
C THR A 169 -18.66 8.02 -12.38
N SER A 170 -19.67 8.80 -12.00
CA SER A 170 -19.53 9.93 -11.06
C SER A 170 -19.06 9.53 -9.65
N PHE A 171 -19.04 8.22 -9.35
CA PHE A 171 -18.62 7.64 -8.09
C PHE A 171 -17.30 6.85 -8.20
N ALA A 172 -16.48 7.13 -9.22
CA ALA A 172 -15.23 6.40 -9.48
C ALA A 172 -14.32 6.27 -8.24
N THR A 173 -14.12 7.36 -7.49
CA THR A 173 -13.28 7.38 -6.29
C THR A 173 -13.86 6.52 -5.17
N ILE A 174 -15.16 6.58 -4.91
CA ILE A 174 -15.79 5.76 -3.87
C ILE A 174 -15.63 4.28 -4.20
N LEU A 175 -15.88 3.91 -5.46
CA LEU A 175 -15.75 2.54 -5.91
C LEU A 175 -14.29 2.06 -5.89
N ALA A 176 -13.34 2.93 -6.26
CA ALA A 176 -11.92 2.63 -6.17
C ALA A 176 -11.48 2.40 -4.73
N VAL A 177 -11.95 3.23 -3.77
CA VAL A 177 -11.67 3.05 -2.34
C VAL A 177 -12.22 1.72 -1.82
N LEU A 178 -13.48 1.38 -2.15
CA LEU A 178 -14.09 0.14 -1.69
C LEU A 178 -13.39 -1.10 -2.26
N LEU A 179 -13.05 -1.08 -3.55
CA LEU A 179 -12.33 -2.18 -4.19
C LEU A 179 -10.90 -2.31 -3.67
N GLN A 180 -10.20 -1.18 -3.48
CA GLN A 180 -8.87 -1.18 -2.87
C GLN A 180 -8.92 -1.79 -1.46
N ALA A 181 -9.91 -1.39 -0.64
CA ALA A 181 -10.07 -1.93 0.71
C ALA A 181 -10.36 -3.44 0.71
N ALA A 182 -11.19 -3.92 -0.22
CA ALA A 182 -11.49 -5.35 -0.36
C ALA A 182 -10.26 -6.16 -0.79
N ILE A 183 -9.47 -5.62 -1.73
CA ILE A 183 -8.22 -6.25 -2.17
C ILE A 183 -7.23 -6.30 -1.00
N PHE A 184 -7.02 -5.19 -0.29
CA PHE A 184 -6.13 -5.13 0.88
C PHE A 184 -6.54 -6.11 1.98
N ALA A 185 -7.84 -6.22 2.28
CA ALA A 185 -8.33 -7.17 3.27
C ALA A 185 -8.05 -8.63 2.87
N SER A 186 -8.31 -8.97 1.60
CA SER A 186 -8.06 -10.33 1.05
C SER A 186 -6.57 -10.67 1.06
N ASP A 187 -5.76 -9.69 0.69
CA ASP A 187 -4.32 -9.74 0.66
C ASP A 187 -3.74 -9.97 2.06
N THR A 188 -4.23 -9.23 3.05
CA THR A 188 -3.90 -9.40 4.46
C THR A 188 -4.28 -10.80 4.96
N GLN A 189 -5.50 -11.28 4.67
CA GLN A 189 -5.97 -12.58 5.10
C GLN A 189 -5.10 -13.73 4.57
N MET A 190 -4.61 -13.64 3.32
CA MET A 190 -3.68 -14.62 2.74
C MET A 190 -2.35 -14.71 3.51
N ILE A 191 -1.83 -13.59 4.01
CA ILE A 191 -0.61 -13.59 4.84
C ILE A 191 -0.86 -14.34 6.14
N TYR A 192 -2.02 -14.14 6.78
CA TYR A 192 -2.36 -14.80 8.03
C TYR A 192 -2.52 -16.32 7.87
N LEU A 193 -3.10 -16.79 6.77
CA LEU A 193 -3.30 -18.24 6.53
C LEU A 193 -2.01 -19.01 6.28
N LYS A 194 -0.97 -18.35 5.76
CA LYS A 194 0.32 -19.00 5.45
C LYS A 194 1.26 -19.13 6.65
N ASP A 195 0.82 -18.61 7.78
CA ASP A 195 1.58 -18.47 9.01
C ASP A 195 1.02 -19.33 10.15
N GLN A 196 0.02 -20.18 9.85
CA GLN A 196 -0.39 -21.34 10.63
C GLN A 196 0.30 -22.60 10.09
#